data_AF-A0A2A2UR66-F1
#
_entry.id   AF-A0A2A2UR66-F1
#
_cell.length_a   1.000
_cell.length_b   1.000
_cell.length_c   1.000
_cell.angle_alpha   90.00
_cell.angle_beta   90.00
_cell.angle_gamma   90.00
#
_symmetry.space_group_name_H-M   'P 1'
#
loop_
_entity.id
_entity.type
_entity.pdbx_description
1 polymer ?
#
loop_
_entity_poly.entity_id
_entity_poly.type
_entity_poly.pdbx_seq_one_letter_code
_entity_poly.pdbx_strand_id
1 'polypeptide(L)'
;MSLSPLLLVVGLLVNISTASATLNNQYVISQLQPLTGELPTIQSDVDRQALALQVMAELDESNRRLRSKREECNKVTTVLNNSQFSTLNIEVDYYLPILSYFNYLNKYQCESEEFDDFSRRFAVSYVMLKDERRFDRLELMSLVPSLSYKEFMEADETFNTLPQSVKEAALKADFLKNNFNYVESLLPVLTFK
;
A
#
# COMPACT_ATOMS: atom_id res chain seq x y z
N MET A 1 -18.74 42.66 17.70
CA MET A 1 -18.05 41.53 18.36
C MET A 1 -19.08 40.49 18.74
N SER A 2 -19.02 39.33 18.10
CA SER A 2 -19.39 37.99 18.61
C SER A 2 -19.61 37.12 17.38
N LEU A 3 -18.69 36.17 17.20
CA LEU A 3 -18.64 35.19 16.13
C LEU A 3 -19.49 33.97 16.51
N SER A 4 -20.23 33.44 15.54
CA SER A 4 -20.53 32.00 15.44
C SER A 4 -21.05 31.67 14.04
N PRO A 5 -20.27 30.97 13.19
CA PRO A 5 -20.80 30.18 12.09
C PRO A 5 -20.85 28.69 12.51
N LEU A 6 -22.02 28.06 12.41
CA LEU A 6 -22.39 27.18 11.29
C LEU A 6 -21.43 25.99 11.11
N LEU A 7 -21.79 24.87 11.75
CA LEU A 7 -21.33 23.53 11.38
C LEU A 7 -22.07 23.10 10.10
N LEU A 8 -21.36 23.08 8.98
CA LEU A 8 -21.87 22.59 7.70
C LEU A 8 -20.68 22.07 6.87
N VAL A 9 -20.45 20.75 6.84
CA VAL A 9 -19.69 20.05 5.78
C VAL A 9 -20.21 18.60 5.78
N VAL A 10 -21.24 18.26 4.99
CA VAL A 10 -21.20 17.83 3.57
C VAL A 10 -20.34 16.58 3.37
N GLY A 11 -21.03 15.48 3.03
CA GLY A 11 -20.41 14.20 2.69
C GLY A 11 -19.58 14.28 1.41
N LEU A 12 -18.56 13.42 1.33
CA LEU A 12 -17.84 13.15 0.10
C LEU A 12 -18.03 11.67 -0.28
N LEU A 13 -18.93 11.46 -1.24
CA LEU A 13 -18.87 10.32 -2.15
C LEU A 13 -17.60 10.49 -2.99
N VAL A 14 -16.59 9.65 -2.76
CA VAL A 14 -15.43 9.60 -3.65
C VAL A 14 -15.75 8.65 -4.79
N ASN A 15 -15.99 9.27 -5.94
CA ASN A 15 -16.12 8.64 -7.25
C ASN A 15 -14.77 7.99 -7.61
N ILE A 16 -14.77 6.68 -7.84
CA ILE A 16 -13.58 5.90 -8.18
C ILE A 16 -13.31 6.10 -9.67
N SER A 17 -12.69 7.22 -10.03
CA SER A 17 -12.09 7.43 -11.34
C SER A 17 -11.13 8.60 -11.22
N THR A 18 -9.85 8.35 -11.53
CA THR A 18 -8.72 9.31 -11.48
C THR A 18 -8.21 9.71 -10.09
N ALA A 19 -7.67 8.74 -9.35
CA ALA A 19 -6.69 9.06 -8.30
C ALA A 19 -5.29 8.82 -8.88
N SER A 20 -4.68 9.86 -9.45
CA SER A 20 -3.23 9.89 -9.62
C SER A 20 -2.61 9.74 -8.24
N ALA A 21 -2.06 8.56 -7.95
CA ALA A 21 -1.42 8.22 -6.68
C ALA A 21 -0.09 8.96 -6.56
N THR A 22 -0.16 10.27 -6.30
CA THR A 22 0.93 11.04 -5.72
C THR A 22 0.51 11.42 -4.31
N LEU A 23 0.37 10.41 -3.44
CA LEU A 23 0.28 10.67 -2.01
C LEU A 23 1.72 10.85 -1.50
N ASN A 24 2.23 12.07 -1.70
CA ASN A 24 3.51 12.49 -1.16
C ASN A 24 3.42 12.40 0.37
N ASN A 25 4.21 11.53 1.02
CA ASN A 25 4.26 11.37 2.48
C ASN A 25 4.48 12.72 3.21
N GLN A 26 5.06 13.71 2.54
CA GLN A 26 5.20 15.08 3.03
C GLN A 26 3.85 15.79 3.24
N TYR A 27 2.82 15.49 2.43
CA TYR A 27 1.50 16.11 2.56
C TYR A 27 0.79 15.67 3.85
N VAL A 28 0.87 14.37 4.19
CA VAL A 28 0.29 13.83 5.43
C VAL A 28 1.01 14.40 6.66
N ILE A 29 2.34 14.52 6.61
CA ILE A 29 3.14 15.10 7.70
C ILE A 29 2.83 16.61 7.88
N SER A 30 2.56 17.34 6.79
CA SER A 30 2.31 18.79 6.83
C SER A 30 0.98 19.20 7.51
N GLN A 31 0.05 18.27 7.73
CA GLN A 31 -1.25 18.56 8.35
C GLN A 31 -1.29 18.34 9.86
N LEU A 32 -0.20 17.87 10.48
CA LEU A 32 -0.15 17.63 11.91
C LEU A 32 0.35 18.90 12.63
N GLN A 33 -0.58 19.71 13.14
CA GLN A 33 -0.23 20.85 13.99
C GLN A 33 0.39 20.37 15.31
N PRO A 34 1.52 20.97 15.75
CA PRO A 34 2.08 20.67 17.06
C PRO A 34 1.21 21.27 18.16
N LEU A 35 0.71 20.43 19.08
CA LEU A 35 0.07 20.86 20.31
C LEU A 35 1.14 21.44 21.24
N THR A 36 1.26 22.77 21.27
CA THR A 36 2.10 23.50 22.23
C THR A 36 1.34 23.74 23.54
N GLY A 37 1.80 23.13 24.63
CA GLY A 37 1.40 23.43 26.00
C GLY A 37 2.43 22.92 27.00
N GLU A 38 2.94 23.80 27.87
CA GLU A 38 3.96 23.51 28.90
C GLU A 38 3.37 22.94 30.23
N LEU A 39 4.05 21.93 30.80
CA LEU A 39 4.16 21.42 32.20
C LEU A 39 2.93 20.78 32.92
N PRO A 40 3.06 19.69 33.76
CA PRO A 40 4.09 19.46 34.78
C PRO A 40 4.79 18.07 34.82
N THR A 41 6.01 18.08 35.36
CA THR A 41 7.03 17.04 35.56
C THR A 41 6.62 15.76 36.33
N ILE A 42 7.13 14.61 35.86
CA ILE A 42 7.04 13.22 36.38
C ILE A 42 5.75 12.45 36.09
N GLN A 43 4.57 12.91 36.51
CA GLN A 43 3.32 12.20 36.20
C GLN A 43 3.05 12.24 34.68
N SER A 44 3.38 13.36 34.03
CA SER A 44 3.36 13.51 32.58
C SER A 44 4.29 12.53 31.86
N ASP A 45 5.42 12.18 32.48
CA ASP A 45 6.44 11.34 31.85
C ASP A 45 6.07 9.87 31.94
N VAL A 46 5.47 9.45 33.07
CA VAL A 46 4.87 8.12 33.23
C VAL A 46 3.70 7.94 32.27
N ASP A 47 2.80 8.94 32.19
CA ASP A 47 1.65 8.89 31.29
C ASP A 47 2.08 8.91 29.82
N ARG A 48 3.10 9.71 29.47
CA ARG A 48 3.72 9.71 28.13
C ARG A 48 4.37 8.37 27.81
N GLN A 49 5.05 7.75 28.77
CA GLN A 49 5.70 6.45 28.56
C GLN A 49 4.67 5.32 28.41
N ALA A 50 3.59 5.34 29.19
CA ALA A 50 2.48 4.40 29.06
C ALA A 50 1.77 4.55 27.70
N LEU A 51 1.51 5.79 27.28
CA LEU A 51 0.93 6.09 25.97
C LEU A 51 1.85 5.65 24.82
N ALA A 52 3.16 5.90 24.93
CA ALA A 52 4.15 5.44 23.96
C ALA A 52 4.21 3.90 23.86
N LEU A 53 4.05 3.19 24.97
CA LEU A 53 3.96 1.72 24.97
C LEU A 53 2.68 1.25 24.28
N GLN A 54 1.54 1.89 24.56
CA GLN A 54 0.27 1.56 23.91
C GLN A 54 0.34 1.76 22.40
N VAL A 55 0.84 2.92 21.95
CA VAL A 55 0.96 3.27 20.53
C VAL A 55 1.89 2.29 19.79
N MET A 56 2.99 1.88 20.42
CA MET A 56 3.85 0.83 19.86
C MET A 56 3.17 -0.54 19.82
N ALA A 57 2.42 -0.93 20.86
CA ALA A 57 1.70 -2.20 20.88
C ALA A 57 0.62 -2.26 19.78
N GLU A 58 -0.08 -1.15 19.56
CA GLU A 58 -1.06 -1.01 18.50
C GLU A 58 -0.42 -1.09 17.09
N LEU A 59 0.74 -0.45 16.90
CA LEU A 59 1.51 -0.56 15.66
C LEU A 59 2.04 -1.98 15.43
N ASP A 60 2.55 -2.64 16.47
CA ASP A 60 3.04 -4.01 16.43
C ASP A 60 1.95 -4.98 15.96
N GLU A 61 0.76 -4.83 16.53
CA GLU A 61 -0.40 -5.66 16.24
C GLU A 61 -0.90 -5.42 14.81
N SER A 62 -0.92 -4.18 14.34
CA SER A 62 -1.23 -3.85 12.94
C SER A 62 -0.21 -4.40 11.96
N ASN A 63 1.09 -4.28 12.25
CA ASN A 63 2.14 -4.87 11.43
C ASN A 63 2.02 -6.40 11.36
N ARG A 64 1.64 -7.05 12.47
CA ARG A 64 1.39 -8.50 12.50
C ARG A 64 0.24 -8.90 11.58
N ARG A 65 -0.88 -8.15 11.60
CA ARG A 65 -2.01 -8.39 10.69
C ARG A 65 -1.61 -8.20 9.23
N LEU A 66 -0.93 -7.11 8.90
CA LEU A 66 -0.43 -6.86 7.54
C LEU A 66 0.47 -7.99 7.05
N ARG A 67 1.41 -8.47 7.88
CA ARG A 67 2.27 -9.62 7.53
C ARG A 67 1.46 -10.90 7.31
N SER A 68 0.49 -11.19 8.18
CA SER A 68 -0.39 -12.34 8.01
C SER A 68 -1.20 -12.24 6.71
N LYS A 69 -1.73 -11.05 6.40
CA LYS A 69 -2.49 -10.82 5.17
C LYS A 69 -1.63 -10.99 3.92
N ARG A 70 -0.38 -10.52 3.96
CA ARG A 70 0.61 -10.75 2.89
C ARG A 70 0.88 -12.21 2.63
N GLU A 71 1.04 -13.01 3.69
CA GLU A 71 1.23 -14.45 3.53
C GLU A 71 -0.01 -15.11 2.90
N GLU A 72 -1.21 -14.66 3.26
CA GLU A 72 -2.46 -15.09 2.63
C GLU A 72 -2.50 -14.71 1.14
N CYS A 73 -2.23 -13.45 0.80
CA CYS A 73 -2.26 -12.94 -0.58
C CYS A 73 -1.22 -13.62 -1.48
N ASN A 74 -0.10 -14.09 -0.92
CA ASN A 74 0.93 -14.83 -1.67
C ASN A 74 0.65 -16.34 -1.78
N LYS A 75 -0.29 -16.90 -1.01
CA LYS A 75 -0.69 -18.31 -1.09
C LYS A 75 -1.66 -18.50 -2.26
N VAL A 76 -1.10 -18.60 -3.47
CA VAL A 76 -1.87 -18.77 -4.70
C VAL A 76 -1.47 -20.06 -5.41
N THR A 77 -2.47 -20.88 -5.74
CA THR A 77 -2.29 -22.14 -6.50
C THR A 77 -2.67 -22.01 -7.97
N THR A 78 -3.34 -20.92 -8.34
CA THR A 78 -3.75 -20.65 -9.71
C THR A 78 -2.52 -20.30 -10.56
N VAL A 79 -2.34 -21.03 -11.66
CA VAL A 79 -1.27 -20.82 -12.64
C VAL A 79 -1.90 -20.46 -13.98
N LEU A 80 -1.43 -19.39 -14.60
CA LEU A 80 -1.89 -18.99 -15.93
C LEU A 80 -1.24 -19.87 -16.99
N ASN A 81 -2.03 -20.30 -17.98
CA ASN A 81 -1.59 -21.21 -19.02
C ASN A 81 -1.49 -20.54 -20.40
N ASN A 82 -0.85 -21.24 -21.35
CA ASN A 82 -0.65 -20.76 -22.71
C ASN A 82 -1.92 -20.35 -23.44
N SER A 83 -3.03 -21.06 -23.22
CA SER A 83 -4.29 -20.72 -23.88
C SER A 83 -4.88 -19.40 -23.41
N GLN A 84 -4.67 -19.05 -22.13
CA GLN A 84 -5.08 -17.75 -21.61
C GLN A 84 -4.22 -16.63 -22.20
N PHE A 85 -2.90 -16.83 -22.29
CA PHE A 85 -2.00 -15.86 -22.92
C PHE A 85 -2.33 -15.64 -24.39
N SER A 86 -2.55 -16.69 -25.17
CA SER A 86 -2.84 -16.56 -26.60
C SER A 86 -4.14 -15.77 -26.88
N THR A 87 -5.09 -15.73 -25.94
CA THR A 87 -6.31 -14.90 -26.09
C THR A 87 -6.04 -13.40 -26.10
N LEU A 88 -4.90 -12.95 -25.55
CA LEU A 88 -4.53 -11.53 -25.54
C LEU A 88 -4.10 -11.05 -26.93
N ASN A 89 -3.62 -11.96 -27.79
CA ASN A 89 -3.17 -11.66 -29.15
C ASN A 89 -2.18 -10.47 -29.22
N ILE A 90 -1.16 -10.51 -28.36
CA ILE A 90 -0.09 -9.52 -28.24
C ILE A 90 1.29 -10.17 -28.43
N GLU A 91 2.30 -9.35 -28.70
CA GLU A 91 3.69 -9.80 -28.80
C GLU A 91 4.20 -10.35 -27.47
N VAL A 92 5.10 -11.34 -27.56
CA VAL A 92 5.60 -12.07 -26.39
C VAL A 92 6.33 -11.16 -25.41
N ASP A 93 7.03 -10.14 -25.91
CA ASP A 93 7.81 -9.21 -25.09
C ASP A 93 6.96 -8.39 -24.11
N TYR A 94 5.64 -8.27 -24.36
CA TYR A 94 4.73 -7.54 -23.47
C TYR A 94 4.19 -8.37 -22.30
N TYR A 95 4.34 -9.70 -22.31
CA TYR A 95 3.76 -10.52 -21.23
C TYR A 95 4.43 -10.27 -19.88
N LEU A 96 5.75 -10.10 -19.83
CA LEU A 96 6.46 -9.85 -18.57
C LEU A 96 5.94 -8.59 -17.85
N PRO A 97 5.93 -7.40 -18.48
CA PRO A 97 5.43 -6.20 -17.80
C PRO A 97 3.93 -6.29 -17.45
N ILE A 98 3.12 -6.95 -18.28
CA ILE A 98 1.71 -7.22 -17.95
C ILE A 98 1.59 -8.09 -16.69
N LEU A 99 2.31 -9.21 -16.65
CA LEU A 99 2.25 -10.14 -15.52
C LEU A 99 2.78 -9.50 -14.24
N SER A 100 3.85 -8.72 -14.32
CA SER A 100 4.36 -7.98 -13.17
C SER A 100 3.30 -7.02 -12.65
N TYR A 101 2.71 -6.19 -13.51
CA TYR A 101 1.67 -5.24 -13.13
C TYR A 101 0.49 -5.91 -12.44
N PHE A 102 -0.12 -6.93 -13.03
CA PHE A 102 -1.27 -7.59 -12.42
C PHE A 102 -0.92 -8.36 -11.14
N ASN A 103 0.26 -8.99 -11.07
CA ASN A 103 0.72 -9.64 -9.85
C ASN A 103 0.82 -8.64 -8.69
N TYR A 104 1.42 -7.47 -8.92
CA TYR A 104 1.55 -6.45 -7.88
C TYR A 104 0.24 -5.74 -7.57
N LEU A 105 -0.59 -5.46 -8.59
CA LEU A 105 -1.92 -4.87 -8.42
C LEU A 105 -2.81 -5.74 -7.53
N ASN A 106 -2.89 -7.04 -7.82
CA ASN A 106 -3.79 -7.94 -7.10
C ASN A 106 -3.31 -8.15 -5.66
N LYS A 107 -1.98 -8.20 -5.43
CA LYS A 107 -1.41 -8.20 -4.08
C LYS A 107 -1.72 -6.92 -3.32
N TYR A 108 -1.52 -5.77 -3.95
CA TYR A 108 -1.84 -4.46 -3.38
C TYR A 108 -3.31 -4.35 -2.97
N GLN A 109 -4.23 -4.75 -3.86
CA GLN A 109 -5.66 -4.78 -3.56
C GLN A 109 -5.98 -5.71 -2.38
N CYS A 110 -5.38 -6.90 -2.37
CA CYS A 110 -5.57 -7.90 -1.32
C CYS A 110 -5.08 -7.45 0.07
N GLU A 111 -4.02 -6.63 0.14
CA GLU A 111 -3.47 -6.12 1.41
C GLU A 111 -3.90 -4.70 1.79
N SER A 112 -4.62 -4.01 0.91
CA SER A 112 -4.90 -2.56 1.01
C SER A 112 -5.48 -2.12 2.36
N GLU A 113 -6.48 -2.83 2.88
CA GLU A 113 -7.13 -2.49 4.15
C GLU A 113 -6.16 -2.55 5.35
N GLU A 114 -5.36 -3.61 5.44
CA GLU A 114 -4.37 -3.78 6.53
C GLU A 114 -3.19 -2.83 6.35
N PHE A 115 -2.80 -2.53 5.11
CA PHE A 115 -1.76 -1.55 4.81
C PHE A 115 -2.19 -0.14 5.20
N ASP A 116 -3.44 0.24 4.95
CA ASP A 116 -4.00 1.53 5.33
C ASP A 116 -4.08 1.71 6.86
N ASP A 117 -4.47 0.66 7.59
CA ASP A 117 -4.46 0.67 9.06
C ASP A 117 -3.03 0.79 9.60
N PHE A 118 -2.09 0.00 9.05
CA PHE A 118 -0.67 0.08 9.42
C PHE A 118 -0.11 1.47 9.17
N SER A 119 -0.34 2.04 7.99
CA SER A 119 0.20 3.35 7.61
C SER A 119 -0.31 4.48 8.50
N ARG A 120 -1.59 4.44 8.88
CA ARG A 120 -2.17 5.41 9.84
C ARG A 120 -1.51 5.28 11.21
N ARG A 121 -1.38 4.07 11.73
CA ARG A 121 -0.74 3.82 13.04
C ARG A 121 0.73 4.17 13.01
N PHE A 122 1.42 3.88 11.92
CA PHE A 122 2.81 4.24 11.72
C PHE A 122 3.01 5.76 11.78
N ALA A 123 2.16 6.54 11.09
CA ALA A 123 2.22 8.00 11.12
C ALA A 123 2.02 8.57 12.54
N VAL A 124 1.06 8.04 13.29
CA VAL A 124 0.82 8.41 14.70
C VAL A 124 2.06 8.08 15.54
N SER A 125 2.57 6.84 15.45
CA SER A 125 3.75 6.41 16.20
C SER A 125 5.00 7.24 15.85
N TYR A 126 5.19 7.56 14.57
CA TYR A 126 6.30 8.39 14.11
C TYR A 126 6.28 9.78 14.76
N VAL A 127 5.13 10.45 14.76
CA VAL A 127 5.00 11.79 15.34
C VAL A 127 5.21 11.77 16.85
N MET A 128 4.74 10.71 17.51
CA MET A 128 4.83 10.58 18.97
C MET A 128 6.22 10.17 19.46
N LEU A 129 6.98 9.42 18.65
CA LEU A 129 8.22 8.75 19.10
C LEU A 129 9.48 9.19 18.35
N LYS A 130 9.38 10.20 17.46
CA LYS A 130 10.51 10.71 16.67
C LYS A 130 11.75 11.11 17.48
N ASP A 131 11.55 11.53 18.73
CA ASP A 131 12.62 12.01 19.61
C ASP A 131 13.04 10.95 20.65
N GLU A 132 12.54 9.71 20.53
CA GLU A 132 12.81 8.62 21.48
C GLU A 132 13.71 7.51 20.90
N ARG A 133 14.39 6.73 21.77
CA ARG A 133 15.15 5.52 21.37
C ARG A 133 14.33 4.45 20.65
N ARG A 134 13.00 4.59 20.61
CA ARG A 134 12.08 3.68 19.91
C ARG A 134 12.00 3.98 18.40
N PHE A 135 12.63 5.05 17.94
CA PHE A 135 12.64 5.46 16.53
C PHE A 135 13.29 4.43 15.59
N ASP A 136 14.40 3.81 15.98
CA ASP A 136 15.07 2.78 15.17
C ASP A 136 14.14 1.60 14.85
N ARG A 137 13.27 1.24 15.81
CA ARG A 137 12.27 0.19 15.62
C ARG A 137 11.18 0.61 14.62
N LEU A 138 10.77 1.88 14.64
CA LEU A 138 9.85 2.43 13.65
C LEU A 138 10.48 2.40 12.25
N GLU A 139 11.73 2.83 12.12
CA GLU A 139 12.41 2.81 10.83
C GLU A 139 12.42 1.40 10.23
N LEU A 140 12.79 0.39 11.02
CA LEU A 140 12.75 -1.02 10.59
C LEU A 140 11.34 -1.48 10.16
N MET A 141 10.30 -1.05 10.87
CA MET A 141 8.91 -1.39 10.55
C MET A 141 8.44 -0.78 9.23
N SER A 142 9.02 0.35 8.81
CA SER A 142 8.64 1.03 7.57
C SER A 142 9.18 0.34 6.31
N LEU A 143 10.26 -0.43 6.41
CA LEU A 143 10.99 -0.98 5.25
C LEU A 143 10.22 -2.05 4.49
N VAL A 144 9.61 -3.01 5.20
CA VAL A 144 8.95 -4.15 4.55
C VAL A 144 7.63 -3.75 3.88
N PRO A 145 6.78 -2.90 4.50
CA PRO A 145 5.57 -2.41 3.85
C PRO A 145 5.85 -1.55 2.62
N SER A 146 6.86 -0.68 2.70
CA SER A 146 7.22 0.24 1.61
C SER A 146 7.80 -0.47 0.38
N LEU A 147 8.50 -1.60 0.54
CA LEU A 147 9.07 -2.33 -0.59
C LEU A 147 7.99 -2.87 -1.54
N SER A 148 6.95 -3.54 -1.04
CA SER A 148 5.89 -4.09 -1.88
C SER A 148 5.11 -3.01 -2.63
N TYR A 149 4.92 -1.85 -2.00
CA TYR A 149 4.29 -0.71 -2.65
C TYR A 149 5.20 -0.10 -3.73
N LYS A 150 6.50 0.00 -3.46
CA LYS A 150 7.48 0.44 -4.46
C LYS A 150 7.48 -0.48 -5.68
N GLU A 151 7.46 -1.80 -5.49
CA GLU A 151 7.40 -2.77 -6.59
C GLU A 151 6.13 -2.61 -7.43
N PHE A 152 4.98 -2.32 -6.79
CA PHE A 152 3.75 -1.99 -7.52
C PHE A 152 3.90 -0.71 -8.34
N MET A 153 4.44 0.36 -7.76
CA MET A 153 4.64 1.63 -8.47
C MET A 153 5.56 1.48 -9.69
N GLU A 154 6.66 0.73 -9.56
CA GLU A 154 7.58 0.44 -10.67
C GLU A 154 6.90 -0.38 -11.78
N ALA A 155 6.07 -1.35 -11.40
CA ALA A 155 5.31 -2.16 -12.35
C ALA A 155 4.20 -1.36 -13.05
N ASP A 156 3.51 -0.47 -12.34
CA ASP A 156 2.51 0.44 -12.91
C ASP A 156 3.14 1.43 -13.90
N GLU A 157 4.27 2.04 -13.54
CA GLU A 157 5.01 2.91 -14.45
C GLU A 157 5.41 2.15 -15.73
N THR A 158 5.98 0.95 -15.58
CA THR A 158 6.36 0.09 -16.71
C THR A 158 5.14 -0.26 -17.57
N PHE A 159 4.03 -0.69 -16.96
CA PHE A 159 2.80 -1.01 -17.68
C PHE A 159 2.26 0.18 -18.47
N ASN A 160 2.35 1.39 -17.91
CA ASN A 160 1.85 2.59 -18.55
C ASN A 160 2.64 2.99 -19.80
N THR A 161 3.90 2.55 -19.94
CA THR A 161 4.70 2.73 -21.16
C THR A 161 4.28 1.83 -22.33
N LEU A 162 3.47 0.80 -22.07
CA LEU A 162 3.04 -0.13 -23.10
C LEU A 162 2.10 0.51 -24.14
N PRO A 163 2.06 0.00 -25.39
CA PRO A 163 1.10 0.44 -26.39
C PRO A 163 -0.35 0.35 -25.88
N GLN A 164 -1.18 1.31 -26.27
CA GLN A 164 -2.55 1.40 -25.78
C GLN A 164 -3.38 0.14 -26.08
N SER A 165 -3.21 -0.46 -27.27
CA SER A 165 -3.89 -1.71 -27.65
C SER A 165 -3.52 -2.88 -26.73
N VAL A 166 -2.26 -2.96 -26.29
CA VAL A 166 -1.75 -3.98 -25.38
C VAL A 166 -2.36 -3.80 -23.99
N LYS A 167 -2.35 -2.56 -23.48
CA LYS A 167 -2.96 -2.23 -22.17
C LYS A 167 -4.44 -2.59 -22.14
N GLU A 168 -5.19 -2.23 -23.19
CA GLU A 168 -6.62 -2.52 -23.26
C GLU A 168 -6.92 -4.02 -23.32
N ALA A 169 -6.14 -4.79 -24.09
CA ALA A 169 -6.28 -6.24 -24.14
C ALA A 169 -6.06 -6.86 -22.75
N ALA A 170 -5.01 -6.42 -22.06
CA ALA A 170 -4.68 -6.91 -20.73
C ALA A 170 -5.74 -6.51 -19.68
N LEU A 171 -6.21 -5.26 -19.66
CA LEU A 171 -7.25 -4.78 -18.73
C LEU A 171 -8.60 -5.46 -18.92
N LYS A 172 -8.91 -5.92 -20.14
CA LYS A 172 -10.14 -6.67 -20.46
C LYS A 172 -10.05 -8.15 -20.09
N ALA A 173 -8.85 -8.68 -19.82
CA ALA A 173 -8.67 -10.10 -19.54
C ALA A 173 -9.00 -10.44 -18.08
N ASP A 174 -10.15 -11.08 -17.87
CA ASP A 174 -10.63 -11.41 -16.52
C ASP A 174 -9.70 -12.33 -15.74
N PHE A 175 -8.95 -13.21 -16.43
CA PHE A 175 -8.02 -14.11 -15.76
C PHE A 175 -6.84 -13.40 -15.09
N LEU A 176 -6.52 -12.17 -15.49
CA LEU A 176 -5.47 -11.34 -14.88
C LEU A 176 -5.94 -10.63 -13.61
N LYS A 177 -7.26 -10.51 -13.40
CA LYS A 177 -7.84 -9.77 -12.26
C LYS A 177 -7.78 -10.52 -10.93
N ASN A 178 -7.42 -11.81 -10.95
CA ASN A 178 -7.30 -12.63 -9.76
C ASN A 178 -5.83 -12.89 -9.46
N ASN A 179 -5.50 -13.12 -8.18
CA ASN A 179 -4.16 -13.57 -7.81
C ASN A 179 -3.77 -14.83 -8.61
N PHE A 180 -2.52 -14.90 -9.03
CA PHE A 180 -1.92 -16.07 -9.68
C PHE A 180 -0.47 -16.24 -9.21
N ASN A 181 0.07 -17.44 -9.37
CA ASN A 181 1.47 -17.71 -9.11
C ASN A 181 2.32 -17.11 -10.23
N TYR A 182 2.94 -15.95 -9.97
CA TYR A 182 3.73 -15.20 -10.94
C TYR A 182 4.88 -16.01 -11.55
N VAL A 183 5.67 -16.71 -10.72
CA VAL A 183 6.84 -17.47 -11.18
C VAL A 183 6.42 -18.63 -12.09
N GLU A 184 5.41 -19.40 -11.68
CA GLU A 184 4.92 -20.51 -12.49
C GLU A 184 4.20 -20.03 -13.75
N SER A 185 3.49 -18.89 -13.68
CA SER A 185 2.80 -18.29 -14.83
C SER A 185 3.75 -17.66 -15.85
N LEU A 186 5.01 -17.40 -15.48
CA LEU A 186 6.06 -16.94 -16.40
C LEU A 186 6.66 -18.08 -17.23
N LEU A 187 6.70 -19.30 -16.72
CA LEU A 187 7.31 -20.44 -17.41
C LEU A 187 6.74 -20.64 -18.83
N PRO A 188 5.42 -20.63 -19.05
CA PRO A 188 4.86 -20.81 -20.38
C PRO A 188 5.25 -19.69 -21.35
N VAL A 189 5.34 -18.44 -20.87
CA VAL A 189 5.81 -17.27 -21.64
C VAL A 189 7.26 -17.44 -22.08
N LEU A 190 8.13 -17.92 -21.19
CA LEU A 190 9.55 -18.12 -21.48
C LEU A 190 9.81 -19.26 -22.48
N THR A 191 8.86 -20.18 -22.65
CA THR A 191 8.93 -21.27 -23.63
C THR A 191 8.46 -20.89 -25.04
N PHE A 192 8.00 -19.65 -25.27
CA PHE A 192 7.64 -19.15 -26.62
C PHE A 192 8.85 -18.73 -27.48
N LYS A 193 10.08 -18.92 -27.00
CA LYS A 193 11.31 -18.62 -27.75
C LYS A 193 11.75 -19.76 -28.66
#